data_AF-A0A2A3AJZ3-F1
#
_entry.id   AF-A0A2A3AJZ3-F1
#
_cell.length_a   1.000
_cell.length_b   1.000
_cell.length_c   1.000
_cell.angle_alpha   90.00
_cell.angle_beta   90.00
_cell.angle_gamma   90.00
#
_symmetry.space_group_name_H-M   'P 1'
#
loop_
_entity.id
_entity.type
_entity.pdbx_description
1 polymer ?
#
loop_
_entity_poly.entity_id
_entity_poly.type
_entity_poly.pdbx_seq_one_letter_code
_entity_poly.pdbx_strand_id
1 'polypeptide(L)'
;MNHEEERSMSKAIDLASTAASLGGTAVATKVLTAGWKKVTGNEPPAKNPDPDEAWRDIIVWALLTGLVTTLVKVGVQRAMAKINADNDQDNTSQSEI
;
A
#
# COMPACT_ATOMS: atom_id res chain seq x y z
N MET A 1 -10.19 12.72 -31.45
CA MET A 1 -9.43 11.59 -30.87
C MET A 1 -10.38 10.42 -30.82
N ASN A 2 -10.02 9.27 -31.40
CA ASN A 2 -10.96 8.19 -31.68
C ASN A 2 -11.08 7.29 -30.42
N HIS A 3 -12.30 6.86 -30.07
CA HIS A 3 -12.60 6.06 -28.86
C HIS A 3 -11.81 4.74 -28.72
N GLU A 4 -11.15 4.29 -29.79
CA GLU A 4 -10.31 3.08 -29.80
C GLU A 4 -8.93 3.32 -29.17
N GLU A 5 -8.38 4.53 -29.31
CA GLU A 5 -7.08 4.91 -28.76
C GLU A 5 -7.18 5.11 -27.24
N GLU A 6 -8.28 5.70 -26.78
CA GLU A 6 -8.60 5.89 -25.36
C GLU A 6 -8.76 4.53 -24.64
N ARG A 7 -9.47 3.58 -25.26
CA ARG A 7 -9.66 2.24 -24.70
C ARG A 7 -8.36 1.43 -24.62
N SER A 8 -7.42 1.65 -25.54
CA SER A 8 -6.07 1.07 -25.51
C SER A 8 -5.22 1.64 -24.38
N MET A 9 -5.25 2.98 -24.22
CA MET A 9 -4.53 3.65 -23.14
C MET A 9 -5.03 3.26 -21.76
N SER A 10 -6.35 3.15 -21.54
CA SER A 10 -6.90 2.68 -20.26
C SER A 10 -6.39 1.28 -19.92
N LYS A 11 -6.37 0.35 -20.88
CA LYS A 11 -5.83 -1.01 -20.67
C LYS A 11 -4.35 -1.00 -20.30
N ALA A 12 -3.56 -0.12 -20.92
CA ALA A 12 -2.14 0.01 -20.62
C ALA A 12 -1.92 0.56 -19.20
N ILE A 13 -2.70 1.56 -18.78
CA ILE A 13 -2.68 2.14 -17.43
C ILE A 13 -3.14 1.11 -16.39
N ASP A 14 -4.20 0.36 -16.67
CA ASP A 14 -4.70 -0.71 -15.79
C ASP A 14 -3.64 -1.82 -15.61
N LEU A 15 -2.97 -2.21 -16.69
CA LEU A 15 -1.91 -3.20 -16.63
C LEU A 15 -0.69 -2.67 -15.87
N ALA A 16 -0.29 -1.43 -16.13
CA ALA A 16 0.82 -0.78 -15.43
C ALA A 16 0.53 -0.61 -13.94
N SER A 17 -0.69 -0.23 -13.55
CA SER A 17 -1.09 -0.10 -12.15
C SER A 17 -1.13 -1.45 -11.43
N THR A 18 -1.61 -2.49 -12.11
CA THR A 18 -1.56 -3.87 -11.59
C THR A 18 -0.11 -4.31 -11.38
N ALA A 19 0.74 -4.13 -12.39
CA ALA A 19 2.16 -4.48 -12.30
C ALA A 19 2.88 -3.69 -11.20
N ALA A 20 2.60 -2.40 -11.07
CA ALA A 20 3.14 -1.56 -10.01
C ALA A 20 2.69 -2.03 -8.62
N SER A 21 1.43 -2.45 -8.48
CA SER A 21 0.92 -2.99 -7.21
C SER A 21 1.62 -4.28 -6.81
N LEU A 22 1.79 -5.21 -7.76
CA LEU A 22 2.51 -6.46 -7.53
C LEU A 22 3.99 -6.21 -7.22
N GLY A 23 4.65 -5.35 -7.99
CA GLY A 23 6.04 -4.97 -7.78
C GLY A 23 6.26 -4.28 -6.43
N GLY A 24 5.39 -3.33 -6.08
CA GLY A 24 5.41 -2.65 -4.79
C GLY A 24 5.24 -3.62 -3.63
N THR A 25 4.31 -4.56 -3.74
CA THR A 25 4.09 -5.60 -2.71
C THR A 25 5.32 -6.50 -2.55
N ALA A 26 5.96 -6.90 -3.65
CA ALA A 26 7.17 -7.72 -3.60
C ALA A 26 8.33 -6.98 -2.92
N VAL A 27 8.53 -5.70 -3.24
CA VAL A 27 9.57 -4.87 -2.61
C VAL A 27 9.27 -4.65 -1.12
N ALA A 28 8.03 -4.30 -0.77
CA ALA A 28 7.60 -4.13 0.61
C ALA A 28 7.85 -5.39 1.45
N THR A 29 7.49 -6.56 0.90
CA THR A 29 7.71 -7.86 1.56
C THR A 29 9.20 -8.12 1.81
N LYS A 30 10.07 -7.81 0.83
CA LYS A 30 11.52 -7.96 0.99
C LYS A 30 12.09 -7.05 2.06
N VAL A 31 11.71 -5.77 2.05
CA VAL A 31 12.15 -4.79 3.05
C VAL A 31 11.73 -5.22 4.44
N LEU A 32 10.46 -5.62 4.62
CA LEU A 32 9.94 -6.05 5.90
C LEU A 32 10.61 -7.34 6.40
N THR A 33 10.81 -8.32 5.51
CA THR A 33 11.52 -9.58 5.83
C THR A 33 12.96 -9.30 6.26
N ALA A 34 13.67 -8.44 5.52
CA ALA A 34 15.05 -8.08 5.82
C ALA A 34 15.15 -7.29 7.15
N GLY A 35 14.22 -6.37 7.39
CA GLY A 35 14.14 -5.62 8.64
C GLY A 35 13.89 -6.53 9.84
N TRP A 36 12.95 -7.48 9.72
CA TRP A 36 12.68 -8.46 10.76
C TRP A 36 13.90 -9.33 11.04
N LYS A 37 14.46 -9.97 10.00
CA LYS A 37 15.64 -10.84 10.13
C LYS A 37 16.85 -10.10 10.72
N LYS A 38 16.99 -8.81 10.44
CA LYS A 38 18.05 -7.99 11.02
C LYS A 38 17.87 -7.77 12.54
N VAL A 39 16.64 -7.68 13.03
CA VAL A 39 16.33 -7.42 14.44
C VAL A 39 16.23 -8.72 15.23
N THR A 40 15.58 -9.75 14.68
CA THR A 40 15.27 -11.01 15.37
C THR A 40 16.23 -12.14 15.02
N GLY A 41 17.00 -12.02 13.93
CA GLY A 41 17.87 -13.07 13.40
C GLY A 41 17.16 -14.13 12.57
N ASN A 42 15.82 -14.20 12.64
CA ASN A 42 15.00 -15.25 12.06
C ASN A 42 14.09 -14.75 10.93
N GLU A 43 13.47 -15.66 10.19
CA GLU A 43 12.42 -15.28 9.25
C GLU A 43 11.17 -14.78 10.01
N PRO A 44 10.37 -13.88 9.41
CA PRO A 44 9.12 -13.44 10.03
C PRO A 44 8.12 -14.60 10.14
N PRO A 45 7.27 -14.63 11.18
CA PRO A 45 6.36 -15.75 11.44
C PRO A 45 5.46 -16.14 10.26
N ALA A 46 5.02 -15.17 9.47
CA ALA A 46 4.21 -15.45 8.29
C ALA A 46 4.93 -16.22 7.16
N LYS A 47 6.26 -16.35 7.22
CA LYS A 47 7.08 -17.10 6.26
C LYS A 47 7.53 -18.47 6.79
N ASN A 48 7.45 -18.70 8.10
CA ASN A 48 7.92 -19.93 8.70
C ASN A 48 6.75 -20.91 8.90
N PRO A 49 6.81 -22.13 8.32
CA PRO A 49 5.77 -23.12 8.52
C PRO A 49 5.93 -23.93 9.82
N ASP A 50 6.95 -23.67 10.65
CA ASP A 50 7.17 -24.44 11.88
C ASP A 50 6.04 -24.20 12.91
N PRO A 51 5.31 -25.25 13.33
CA PRO A 51 4.21 -25.14 14.29
C PRO A 51 4.68 -24.80 15.72
N ASP A 52 5.98 -24.93 16.00
CA ASP A 52 6.61 -24.60 17.29
C ASP A 52 7.05 -23.13 17.37
N GLU A 53 6.63 -22.30 16.42
CA GLU A 53 6.94 -20.89 16.43
C GLU A 53 6.43 -20.23 17.70
N ALA A 54 7.30 -19.46 18.36
CA ALA A 54 6.98 -18.86 19.64
C ALA A 54 5.75 -17.95 19.50
N TRP A 55 4.64 -18.29 20.16
CA TRP A 55 3.40 -17.49 20.18
C TRP A 55 3.64 -16.00 20.44
N ARG A 56 4.66 -15.68 21.22
CA ARG A 56 5.12 -14.30 21.46
C ARG A 56 5.49 -13.58 20.16
N ASP A 57 6.24 -14.23 19.28
CA ASP A 57 6.73 -13.63 18.04
C ASP A 57 5.60 -13.42 17.04
N ILE A 58 4.62 -14.34 17.00
CA ILE A 58 3.37 -14.19 16.24
C ILE A 58 2.59 -12.95 16.70
N ILE A 59 2.42 -12.79 18.01
CA ILE A 59 1.69 -11.64 18.59
C ILE A 59 2.44 -10.34 18.27
N VAL A 60 3.76 -10.30 18.46
CA VAL A 60 4.58 -9.11 18.15
C VAL A 60 4.51 -8.77 16.66
N TRP A 61 4.60 -9.77 15.78
CA TRP A 61 4.47 -9.58 14.34
C TRP A 61 3.09 -9.05 13.94
N ALA A 62 2.02 -9.63 14.49
CA ALA A 62 0.65 -9.19 14.23
C ALA A 62 0.41 -7.75 14.70
N LEU A 63 0.92 -7.39 15.89
CA LEU A 63 0.81 -6.02 16.40
C LEU A 63 1.60 -5.03 15.54
N LEU A 64 2.83 -5.39 15.15
CA LEU A 64 3.66 -4.54 14.30
C LEU A 64 3.01 -4.30 12.94
N THR A 65 2.56 -5.36 12.27
CA THR A 65 1.92 -5.28 10.95
C THR A 65 0.57 -4.55 11.02
N GLY A 66 -0.24 -4.79 12.06
CA GLY A 66 -1.49 -4.08 12.30
C GLY A 66 -1.28 -2.58 12.53
N LEU A 67 -0.26 -2.22 13.32
CA LEU A 67 0.10 -0.83 13.56
C LEU A 67 0.54 -0.12 12.28
N VAL A 68 1.48 -0.71 11.53
CA VAL A 68 1.96 -0.15 10.26
C VAL A 68 0.82 0.04 9.27
N THR A 69 -0.04 -0.96 9.12
CA THR A 69 -1.21 -0.89 8.22
C THR A 69 -2.15 0.25 8.61
N THR A 70 -2.41 0.41 9.91
CA THR A 70 -3.27 1.50 10.41
C THR A 70 -2.66 2.86 10.12
N LEU A 71 -1.36 3.03 10.33
CA LEU A 71 -0.67 4.29 10.04
C LEU A 71 -0.70 4.63 8.55
N VAL A 72 -0.45 3.65 7.67
CA VAL A 72 -0.55 3.83 6.22
C VAL A 72 -1.96 4.25 5.83
N LYS A 73 -2.99 3.56 6.35
CA LYS A 73 -4.40 3.89 6.09
C LYS A 73 -4.74 5.32 6.50
N VAL A 74 -4.37 5.74 7.71
CA VAL A 74 -4.62 7.10 8.20
C VAL A 74 -3.87 8.13 7.37
N GLY A 75 -2.61 7.85 7.00
CA GLY A 75 -1.80 8.72 6.15
C GLY A 75 -2.43 8.94 4.77
N VAL A 76 -2.85 7.86 4.11
CA VAL A 76 -3.55 7.91 2.82
C VAL A 76 -4.85 8.70 2.94
N GLN A 77 -5.67 8.41 3.95
CA GLN A 77 -6.94 9.12 4.16
C GLN A 77 -6.73 10.64 4.35
N ARG A 78 -5.70 11.04 5.11
CA ARG A 78 -5.37 12.46 5.30
C ARG A 78 -4.86 13.11 4.01
N ALA A 79 -4.02 12.42 3.24
CA ALA A 79 -3.54 12.92 1.97
C ALA A 79 -4.68 13.13 0.98
N MET A 80 -5.59 12.15 0.87
CA MET A 80 -6.79 12.25 0.04
C MET A 80 -7.71 13.38 0.51
N ALA A 81 -7.91 13.53 1.83
CA ALA A 81 -8.71 14.64 2.37
C ALA A 81 -8.13 16.01 1.97
N LYS A 82 -6.80 16.18 2.00
CA LYS A 82 -6.14 17.40 1.54
C LYS A 82 -6.31 17.62 0.03
N ILE A 83 -6.16 16.58 -0.78
CA ILE A 83 -6.32 16.66 -2.25
C ILE A 83 -7.77 17.01 -2.60
N ASN A 84 -8.74 16.39 -1.95
CA ASN A 84 -10.16 16.66 -2.20
C ASN A 84 -10.54 18.09 -1.77
N ALA A 85 -10.04 18.56 -0.63
CA ALA A 85 -10.28 19.94 -0.16
C ALA A 85 -9.73 21.00 -1.12
N ASP A 86 -8.57 20.75 -1.76
CA ASP A 86 -7.99 21.64 -2.78
C ASP A 86 -8.83 21.63 -4.07
N ASN A 87 -9.33 20.47 -4.49
CA ASN A 87 -10.19 20.33 -5.68
C ASN A 87 -11.57 20.98 -5.52
N ASP A 88 -12.17 20.90 -4.33
CA ASP A 88 -13.47 21.55 -4.06
C ASP A 88 -13.39 23.08 -4.14
N GLN A 89 -12.24 23.67 -3.78
CA GLN A 89 -12.04 25.12 -3.81
C GLN A 89 -11.89 25.68 -5.23
N ASP A 90 -11.24 24.93 -6.13
CA ASP A 90 -11.10 25.29 -7.55
C ASP A 90 -12.44 25.15 -8.31
N ASN A 91 -13.20 24.09 -8.03
CA ASN A 91 -14.49 23.84 -8.70
C ASN A 91 -15.59 24.82 -8.26
N THR A 92 -15.62 25.20 -6.98
CA THR A 92 -16.56 26.22 -6.48
C THR A 92 -16.30 27.58 -7.11
N SER A 93 -15.02 27.95 -7.30
CA SER A 93 -14.63 29.24 -7.93
C SER A 93 -14.97 29.31 -9.42
N GLN A 94 -15.03 28.17 -10.13
CA GLN A 94 -15.50 28.12 -11.53
C GLN A 94 -17.03 28.05 -11.67
N SER A 95 -17.75 27.70 -10.61
CA SER A 95 -19.22 27.65 -10.61
C SER A 95 -19.90 29.00 -10.32
N GLU A 96 -19.13 30.01 -9.87
CA GLU A 96 -19.63 31.37 -9.55
C GLU A 96 -19.39 32.41 -10.67
N ILE A 97 -19.05 31.99 -11.89
CA ILE A 97 -18.89 32.88 -13.07
C ILE A 97 -19.89 32.57 -14.19
#